data_AF-A0A7E5VWW2-F1
#
_entry.id   AF-A0A7E5VWW2-F1
#
_cell.length_a   1.000
_cell.length_b   1.000
_cell.length_c   1.000
_cell.angle_alpha   90.00
_cell.angle_beta   90.00
_cell.angle_gamma   90.00
#
_symmetry.space_group_name_H-M   'P 1'
#
loop_
_entity.id
_entity.type
_entity.pdbx_description
1 polymer ?
#
loop_
_entity_poly.entity_id
_entity_poly.type
_entity_poly.pdbx_seq_one_letter_code
_entity_poly.pdbx_strand_id
1 'polypeptide(L)'
;MLYIRVYLSSKSRPSMEQVTAIVDFMEKHPALALGQLRGMEGRDESKRLWFKLTRIVNNLSGPTRPMKSWIKYWADKKSTVRTKVISYGDGNSNNLCSNVEKKIWDLFLANDAGKTRKPVKQESSYVEDTYFKDDGVEEDNQVDSDPVMPFEEQTMDMEQRQNAIMERLVKAMSEQAGALAQLAQAAHVSAQAMHRAADAAQIQSQAIDRLATTFETINAATHDVRNALVDIDSTMKRLYSTPGT
;
A
#
# COMPACT_ATOMS: atom_id res chain seq x y z
N MET A 1 31.85 17.94 18.54
CA MET A 1 31.49 16.62 17.97
C MET A 1 29.96 16.52 17.84
N LEU A 2 29.39 16.86 16.69
CA LEU A 2 27.94 16.74 16.42
C LEU A 2 27.66 16.16 15.02
N TYR A 3 28.39 15.11 14.63
CA TYR A 3 28.25 14.46 13.32
C TYR A 3 27.69 13.02 13.39
N ILE A 4 27.13 12.60 14.53
CA ILE A 4 26.62 11.22 14.72
C ILE A 4 25.14 11.22 15.10
N ARG A 5 24.32 12.00 14.38
CA ARG A 5 22.84 11.85 14.41
C ARG A 5 22.25 11.59 13.03
N VAL A 6 23.09 11.60 11.99
CA VAL A 6 22.69 11.37 10.60
C VAL A 6 22.96 9.89 10.31
N TYR A 7 21.96 9.17 9.79
CA TYR A 7 22.00 7.76 9.32
C TYR A 7 21.50 6.62 10.22
N LEU A 8 20.81 6.89 11.34
CA LEU A 8 20.12 5.81 12.06
C LEU A 8 18.67 5.63 11.55
N SER A 9 18.54 4.63 10.67
CA SER A 9 17.31 3.91 10.32
C SER A 9 16.43 4.50 9.21
N SER A 10 16.88 4.36 7.97
CA SER A 10 16.03 4.37 6.77
C SER A 10 14.92 3.31 6.78
N LYS A 11 14.90 2.40 7.76
CA LYS A 11 13.90 1.34 7.94
C LYS A 11 12.87 1.62 9.06
N SER A 12 13.06 2.64 9.91
CA SER A 12 12.13 2.91 11.02
C SER A 12 10.84 3.57 10.54
N ARG A 13 9.67 3.09 10.97
CA ARG A 13 8.37 3.66 10.58
C ARG A 13 8.31 5.14 11.00
N PRO A 14 7.87 6.07 10.13
CA PRO A 14 7.66 7.46 10.51
C PRO A 14 6.69 7.56 11.69
N SER A 15 6.90 8.53 12.58
CA SER A 15 6.00 8.78 13.70
C SER A 15 4.65 9.31 13.19
N MET A 16 3.59 9.18 13.99
CA MET A 16 2.26 9.67 13.59
C MET A 16 2.27 11.18 13.33
N GLU A 17 3.01 11.95 14.12
CA GLU A 17 3.18 13.40 13.95
C GLU A 17 3.81 13.73 12.59
N GLN A 18 4.85 12.99 12.18
CA GLN A 18 5.48 13.13 10.88
C GLN A 18 4.52 12.77 9.73
N VAL A 19 3.74 11.70 9.89
CA VAL A 19 2.76 11.28 8.88
C VAL A 19 1.68 12.34 8.69
N THR A 20 1.13 12.89 9.77
CA THR A 20 0.14 13.96 9.71
C THR A 20 0.72 15.21 9.03
N ALA A 21 1.93 15.63 9.40
CA ALA A 21 2.57 16.79 8.79
C ALA A 21 2.81 16.63 7.28
N ILE A 22 3.15 15.42 6.82
CA ILE A 22 3.27 15.11 5.40
C ILE A 22 1.93 15.31 4.69
N VAL A 23 0.86 14.74 5.24
CA VAL A 23 -0.48 14.79 4.63
C VAL A 23 -1.01 16.23 4.57
N ASP A 24 -0.85 16.99 5.64
CA ASP A 24 -1.27 18.40 5.69
C ASP A 24 -0.46 19.28 4.73
N PHE A 25 0.82 18.96 4.51
CA PHE A 25 1.62 19.63 3.49
C PHE A 25 1.14 19.29 2.07
N MET A 26 0.80 18.03 1.82
CA MET A 26 0.29 17.57 0.53
C MET A 26 -1.08 18.18 0.20
N GLU A 27 -1.94 18.36 1.20
CA GLU A 27 -3.24 19.02 1.06
C GLU A 27 -3.09 20.48 0.62
N LYS A 28 -2.10 21.19 1.16
CA LYS A 28 -1.79 22.58 0.76
C LYS A 28 -1.11 22.68 -0.61
N HIS A 29 -0.52 21.59 -1.09
CA HIS A 29 0.23 21.52 -2.34
C HIS A 29 -0.23 20.34 -3.21
N PRO A 30 -1.49 20.32 -3.69
CA PRO A 30 -2.06 19.18 -4.40
C PRO A 30 -1.32 18.84 -5.70
N ALA A 31 -0.79 19.85 -6.41
CA ALA A 31 0.02 19.65 -7.61
C ALA A 31 1.31 18.85 -7.34
N LEU A 32 1.93 19.04 -6.17
CA LEU A 32 3.06 18.23 -5.70
C LEU A 32 2.61 16.81 -5.34
N ALA A 33 1.50 16.71 -4.58
CA ALA A 33 0.96 15.45 -4.10
C ALA A 33 0.59 14.48 -5.24
N LEU A 34 0.04 15.04 -6.32
CA LEU A 34 -0.38 14.34 -7.54
C LEU A 34 0.74 14.19 -8.57
N GLY A 35 1.91 14.82 -8.38
CA GLY A 35 3.02 14.78 -9.34
C GLY A 35 2.69 15.48 -10.67
N GLN A 36 1.86 16.52 -10.62
CA GLN A 36 1.37 17.26 -11.80
C GLN A 36 2.29 18.43 -12.20
N LEU A 37 3.27 18.76 -11.37
CA LEU A 37 4.28 19.78 -11.67
C LEU A 37 5.24 19.26 -12.75
N ARG A 38 4.95 19.60 -14.01
CA ARG A 38 5.73 19.22 -15.21
C ARG A 38 6.47 20.42 -15.79
N GLY A 39 7.47 20.15 -16.64
CA GLY A 39 8.31 21.18 -17.25
C GLY A 39 9.49 21.60 -16.37
N MET A 40 10.30 22.55 -16.86
CA MET A 40 11.50 23.02 -16.16
C MET A 40 11.15 23.72 -14.84
N GLU A 41 10.27 24.73 -14.90
CA GLU A 41 9.79 25.47 -13.72
C GLU A 41 9.05 24.56 -12.73
N GLY A 42 8.26 23.61 -13.22
CA GLY A 42 7.58 22.62 -12.38
C GLY A 42 8.54 21.67 -11.65
N ARG A 43 9.67 21.30 -12.27
CA ARG A 43 10.70 20.48 -11.62
C ARG A 43 11.39 21.24 -10.49
N ASP A 44 11.73 22.51 -10.71
CA ASP A 44 12.37 23.35 -9.69
C ASP A 44 11.43 23.63 -8.52
N GLU A 45 10.17 23.94 -8.80
CA GLU A 45 9.16 24.14 -7.77
C GLU A 45 8.89 22.85 -6.98
N SER A 46 8.82 21.71 -7.66
CA SER A 46 8.70 20.40 -7.00
C SER A 46 9.86 20.16 -6.03
N LYS A 47 11.09 20.41 -6.49
CA LYS A 47 12.30 20.25 -5.68
C LYS A 47 12.25 21.16 -4.46
N ARG A 48 11.89 22.44 -4.64
CA ARG A 48 11.76 23.42 -3.56
C ARG A 48 10.73 22.98 -2.51
N LEU A 49 9.55 22.54 -2.94
CA LEU A 49 8.49 22.08 -2.05
C LEU A 49 8.88 20.80 -1.30
N TRP A 50 9.51 19.83 -1.96
CA TRP A 50 10.00 18.62 -1.32
C TRP A 50 11.12 18.90 -0.30
N PHE A 51 12.01 19.87 -0.57
CA PHE A 51 12.99 20.33 0.41
C PHE A 51 12.33 20.97 1.63
N LYS A 52 11.32 21.82 1.41
CA LYS A 52 10.57 22.45 2.50
C LYS A 52 9.88 21.40 3.38
N LEU A 53 9.21 20.43 2.77
CA LEU A 53 8.59 19.31 3.49
C LEU A 53 9.63 18.54 4.30
N THR A 54 10.77 18.19 3.69
CA THR A 54 11.84 17.44 4.36
C THR A 54 12.32 18.15 5.62
N ARG A 55 12.50 19.47 5.55
CA ARG A 55 12.91 20.28 6.70
C ARG A 55 11.84 20.27 7.81
N ILE A 56 10.57 20.42 7.45
CA ILE A 56 9.46 20.39 8.42
C ILE A 56 9.42 19.02 9.13
N VAL A 57 9.39 17.93 8.36
CA VAL A 57 9.20 16.58 8.90
C VAL A 57 10.41 16.10 9.72
N ASN A 58 11.62 16.48 9.31
CA ASN A 58 12.83 16.14 10.06
C ASN A 58 12.99 16.95 11.37
N ASN A 59 12.26 18.06 11.53
CA ASN A 59 12.24 18.84 12.78
C ASN A 59 11.25 18.29 13.81
N LEU A 60 10.38 17.36 13.43
CA LEU A 60 9.40 16.72 14.32
C LEU A 60 10.01 15.50 15.03
N SER A 61 9.32 15.00 16.05
CA SER A 61 9.76 13.83 16.80
C SER A 61 9.67 12.57 15.94
N GLY A 62 10.82 11.98 15.55
CA GLY A 62 10.84 10.76 14.76
C GLY A 62 12.14 10.55 13.96
N PRO A 63 12.17 9.56 13.05
CA PRO A 63 13.31 9.33 12.16
C PRO A 63 13.52 10.51 11.20
N THR A 64 14.76 10.96 11.06
CA THR A 64 15.15 11.95 10.07
C THR A 64 15.59 11.25 8.79
N ARG A 65 15.15 11.77 7.64
CA ARG A 65 15.39 11.13 6.34
C ARG A 65 15.71 12.16 5.25
N PRO A 66 16.51 11.80 4.24
CA PRO A 66 16.76 12.68 3.11
C PRO A 66 15.49 12.82 2.26
N MET A 67 15.42 13.90 1.49
CA MET A 67 14.28 14.24 0.63
C MET A 67 13.82 13.07 -0.26
N LYS A 68 14.77 12.38 -0.91
CA LYS A 68 14.48 11.21 -1.77
C LYS A 68 13.71 10.11 -1.02
N SER A 69 13.99 9.90 0.26
CA SER A 69 13.28 8.90 1.07
C SER A 69 11.85 9.32 1.40
N TRP A 70 11.58 10.61 1.61
CA TRP A 70 10.21 11.11 1.83
C TRP A 70 9.37 11.08 0.55
N ILE A 71 9.98 11.37 -0.60
CA ILE A 71 9.35 11.21 -1.92
C ILE A 71 8.92 9.75 -2.11
N LYS A 72 9.84 8.80 -1.88
CA LYS A 72 9.55 7.36 -1.96
C LYS A 72 8.45 6.96 -0.98
N TYR A 73 8.54 7.38 0.27
CA TYR A 73 7.52 7.10 1.29
C TYR A 73 6.13 7.55 0.85
N TRP A 74 6.00 8.75 0.28
CA TRP A 74 4.71 9.24 -0.21
C TRP A 74 4.17 8.40 -1.37
N ALA A 75 5.01 8.01 -2.33
CA ALA A 75 4.64 7.13 -3.42
C ALA A 75 4.14 5.76 -2.91
N ASP A 76 4.90 5.14 -2.00
CA ASP A 76 4.59 3.85 -1.39
C ASP A 76 3.29 3.93 -0.56
N LYS A 77 3.08 5.02 0.19
CA LYS A 77 1.88 5.25 1.00
C LYS A 77 0.63 5.37 0.12
N LYS A 78 0.68 6.14 -0.98
CA LYS A 78 -0.42 6.22 -1.96
C LYS A 78 -0.72 4.86 -2.59
N SER A 79 0.32 4.11 -2.95
CA SER A 79 0.16 2.75 -3.51
C SER A 79 -0.53 1.82 -2.51
N THR A 80 -0.10 1.84 -1.25
CA THR A 80 -0.69 1.04 -0.17
C THR A 80 -2.18 1.38 0.04
N VAL A 81 -2.53 2.66 0.07
CA VAL A 81 -3.93 3.10 0.20
C VAL A 81 -4.77 2.63 -0.99
N ARG A 82 -4.23 2.74 -2.21
CA ARG A 82 -4.92 2.26 -3.42
C ARG A 82 -5.16 0.75 -3.39
N THR A 83 -4.13 -0.04 -3.07
CA THR A 83 -4.25 -1.50 -2.98
C THR A 83 -5.26 -1.91 -1.92
N LYS A 84 -5.26 -1.24 -0.75
CA LYS A 84 -6.26 -1.49 0.30
C LYS A 84 -7.68 -1.28 -0.22
N VAL A 85 -7.99 -0.13 -0.83
CA VAL A 85 -9.34 0.14 -1.33
C VAL A 85 -9.77 -0.84 -2.44
N ILE A 86 -8.87 -1.18 -3.36
CA ILE A 86 -9.14 -2.19 -4.40
C ILE A 86 -9.42 -3.56 -3.78
N SER A 87 -8.65 -3.97 -2.76
CA SER A 87 -8.82 -5.26 -2.09
C SER A 87 -10.16 -5.41 -1.36
N TYR A 88 -10.79 -4.30 -0.97
CA TYR A 88 -12.12 -4.31 -0.35
C TYR A 88 -13.27 -4.43 -1.37
N GLY A 89 -13.00 -4.42 -2.68
CA GLY A 89 -13.97 -4.72 -3.73
C GLY A 89 -15.06 -3.65 -4.00
N ASP A 90 -15.36 -2.79 -3.03
CA ASP A 90 -16.44 -1.80 -3.09
C ASP A 90 -16.01 -0.43 -3.67
N GLY A 91 -14.72 -0.23 -3.95
CA GLY A 91 -14.19 1.08 -4.37
C GLY A 91 -14.33 2.21 -3.32
N ASN A 92 -14.87 1.88 -2.15
CA ASN A 92 -15.15 2.80 -1.05
C ASN A 92 -14.00 2.85 -0.03
N SER A 93 -13.65 4.07 0.40
CA SER A 93 -12.68 4.34 1.48
C SER A 93 -13.21 4.04 2.88
N ASN A 94 -14.47 3.62 3.03
CA ASN A 94 -15.11 3.37 4.33
C ASN A 94 -14.37 2.32 5.18
N ASN A 95 -13.74 1.34 4.53
CA ASN A 95 -12.97 0.27 5.17
C ASN A 95 -11.53 0.68 5.54
N LEU A 96 -11.07 1.89 5.20
CA LEU A 96 -9.76 2.39 5.63
C LEU A 96 -9.83 2.77 7.11
N CYS A 97 -9.16 2.00 7.98
CA CYS A 97 -9.23 2.22 9.42
C CYS A 97 -8.49 3.48 9.92
N SER A 98 -7.66 4.12 9.10
CA SER A 98 -6.89 5.31 9.51
C SER A 98 -7.43 6.58 8.86
N ASN A 99 -7.71 7.60 9.67
CA ASN A 99 -8.13 8.94 9.19
C ASN A 99 -7.16 9.54 8.17
N VAL A 100 -5.86 9.24 8.30
CA VAL A 100 -4.84 9.62 7.32
C VAL A 100 -5.06 8.92 5.99
N GLU A 101 -5.37 7.62 6.00
CA GLU A 101 -5.57 6.84 4.78
C GLU A 101 -6.84 7.28 4.04
N LYS A 102 -7.92 7.57 4.79
CA LYS A 102 -9.14 8.18 4.24
C LYS A 102 -8.83 9.52 3.56
N LYS A 103 -8.15 10.43 4.27
CA LYS A 103 -7.76 11.75 3.74
C LYS A 103 -6.91 11.65 2.47
N ILE A 104 -5.97 10.69 2.41
CA ILE A 104 -5.16 10.45 1.21
C ILE A 104 -6.02 9.97 0.04
N TRP A 105 -6.97 9.06 0.29
CA TRP A 105 -7.87 8.56 -0.75
C TRP A 105 -8.78 9.67 -1.29
N ASP A 106 -9.49 10.36 -0.40
CA ASP A 106 -10.51 11.34 -0.76
C ASP A 106 -9.91 12.54 -1.51
N LEU A 107 -8.73 13.03 -1.08
CA LEU A 107 -8.11 14.22 -1.67
C LEU A 107 -7.30 13.94 -2.95
N PHE A 108 -6.67 12.76 -3.08
CA PHE A 108 -5.66 12.54 -4.12
C PHE A 108 -5.91 11.34 -5.04
N LEU A 109 -6.79 10.39 -4.67
CA LEU A 109 -6.96 9.14 -5.41
C LEU A 109 -8.39 8.93 -5.93
N ALA A 110 -9.40 9.46 -5.25
CA ALA A 110 -10.81 9.31 -5.61
C ALA A 110 -11.12 9.76 -7.06
N ASN A 111 -10.45 10.82 -7.53
CA ASN A 111 -10.64 11.35 -8.89
C ASN A 111 -9.91 10.52 -9.98
N ASP A 112 -8.95 9.67 -9.61
CA ASP A 112 -8.18 8.84 -10.54
C ASP A 112 -8.91 7.51 -10.84
N ALA A 113 -9.77 7.05 -9.92
CA ALA A 113 -10.55 5.81 -10.06
C ALA A 113 -11.64 5.90 -11.15
N GLY A 114 -12.11 7.10 -11.50
CA GLY A 114 -13.10 7.33 -12.57
C GLY A 114 -12.53 7.21 -13.99
N LYS A 115 -11.20 7.16 -14.16
CA LYS A 115 -10.57 6.89 -15.45
C LYS A 115 -10.28 5.41 -15.55
N THR A 116 -11.26 4.66 -16.05
CA THR A 116 -11.17 3.24 -16.39
C THR A 116 -9.98 2.99 -17.33
N ARG A 117 -8.80 2.72 -16.77
CA ARG A 117 -7.69 2.16 -17.51
C ARG A 117 -7.99 0.67 -17.68
N LYS A 118 -8.07 0.23 -18.95
CA LYS A 118 -8.16 -1.18 -19.35
C LYS A 118 -7.10 -2.01 -18.60
N PRO A 119 -7.32 -3.30 -18.33
CA PRO A 119 -6.37 -4.14 -17.60
C PRO A 119 -5.07 -4.25 -18.40
N VAL A 120 -4.06 -3.47 -18.00
CA VAL A 120 -2.71 -3.56 -18.54
C VAL A 120 -2.00 -4.63 -17.74
N LYS A 121 -1.40 -5.58 -18.48
CA LYS A 121 -0.41 -6.56 -18.00
C LYS A 121 0.52 -5.91 -16.97
N GLN A 122 0.89 -6.69 -15.97
CA GLN A 122 1.90 -6.37 -14.97
C GLN A 122 3.23 -6.04 -15.65
N GLU A 123 3.35 -4.80 -16.11
CA GLU A 123 4.61 -4.19 -16.50
C GLU A 123 5.05 -3.38 -15.28
N SER A 124 6.26 -3.70 -14.81
CA SER A 124 6.97 -2.94 -13.81
C SER A 124 7.02 -1.47 -14.21
N SER A 125 6.09 -0.67 -13.70
CA SER A 125 6.23 0.78 -13.69
C SER A 125 7.29 1.13 -12.65
N TYR A 126 8.54 0.80 -12.99
CA TYR A 126 9.68 1.58 -12.57
C TYR A 126 9.38 2.99 -13.08
N VAL A 127 9.26 3.95 -12.17
CA VAL A 127 9.35 5.35 -12.57
C VAL A 127 10.79 5.53 -13.02
N GLU A 128 10.98 5.37 -14.32
CA GLU A 128 12.24 5.41 -15.01
C GLU A 128 12.96 6.74 -14.72
N ASP A 129 14.20 6.58 -14.25
CA ASP A 129 15.26 7.55 -14.00
C ASP A 129 15.31 8.73 -15.00
N THR A 130 14.46 9.73 -14.81
CA THR A 130 14.54 11.01 -15.55
C THR A 130 14.63 12.23 -14.64
N TYR A 131 14.75 12.06 -13.32
CA TYR A 131 14.76 13.19 -12.39
C TYR A 131 16.14 13.81 -12.12
N PHE A 132 17.23 13.22 -12.60
CA PHE A 132 18.58 13.77 -12.47
C PHE A 132 19.46 13.33 -13.65
N LYS A 133 19.14 13.77 -14.87
CA LYS A 133 20.15 13.76 -15.94
C LYS A 133 20.81 15.14 -15.95
N ASP A 134 22.09 15.12 -15.59
CA ASP A 134 23.01 16.25 -15.59
C ASP A 134 23.44 16.48 -17.05
N ASP A 135 22.83 17.45 -17.73
CA ASP A 135 23.24 17.84 -19.08
C ASP A 135 24.36 18.88 -18.96
N GLY A 136 25.61 18.39 -19.05
CA GLY A 136 26.80 19.17 -19.37
C GLY A 136 26.94 19.31 -20.89
N VAL A 137 27.31 20.51 -21.32
CA VAL A 137 27.17 21.09 -22.66
C VAL A 137 28.34 20.71 -23.58
N GLU A 138 27.99 20.43 -24.85
CA GLU A 138 28.70 20.60 -26.16
C GLU A 138 30.20 20.24 -26.32
N GLU A 139 30.52 19.47 -27.37
CA GLU A 139 31.37 19.99 -28.47
C GLU A 139 31.17 19.21 -29.78
N ASP A 140 31.49 19.91 -30.86
CA ASP A 140 31.06 19.81 -32.24
C ASP A 140 32.07 19.07 -33.15
N ASN A 141 31.60 18.69 -34.34
CA ASN A 141 32.35 18.36 -35.57
C ASN A 141 33.34 17.17 -35.59
N GLN A 142 33.16 16.24 -36.54
CA GLN A 142 33.88 16.25 -37.82
C GLN A 142 33.50 15.05 -38.72
N VAL A 143 33.20 15.36 -39.98
CA VAL A 143 33.02 14.46 -41.13
C VAL A 143 34.39 13.97 -41.58
N ASP A 144 34.60 12.66 -41.81
CA ASP A 144 35.15 12.17 -43.09
C ASP A 144 35.28 10.64 -43.22
N SER A 145 34.98 10.19 -44.45
CA SER A 145 35.61 9.13 -45.24
C SER A 145 35.57 7.64 -44.82
N ASP A 146 34.92 6.88 -45.70
CA ASP A 146 34.89 5.43 -45.85
C ASP A 146 36.14 4.93 -46.62
N PRO A 147 36.70 3.75 -46.29
CA PRO A 147 37.29 2.90 -47.32
C PRO A 147 36.81 1.44 -47.25
N VAL A 148 36.26 1.02 -48.41
CA VAL A 148 35.96 -0.32 -48.91
C VAL A 148 36.76 -1.47 -48.28
N MET A 149 36.04 -2.48 -47.77
CA MET A 149 36.60 -3.80 -47.40
C MET A 149 36.10 -4.91 -48.35
N PRO A 150 36.92 -5.95 -48.61
CA PRO A 150 36.68 -6.94 -49.65
C PRO A 150 35.68 -8.02 -49.24
N PHE A 151 35.02 -8.54 -50.28
CA PHE A 151 34.03 -9.60 -50.30
C PHE A 151 34.67 -10.97 -49.98
N GLU A 152 34.43 -11.50 -48.78
CA GLU A 152 34.58 -12.93 -48.44
C GLU A 152 33.39 -13.38 -47.57
N GLU A 153 32.46 -14.09 -48.23
CA GLU A 153 31.80 -15.30 -47.75
C GLU A 153 30.92 -15.24 -46.48
N GLN A 154 29.72 -14.68 -46.66
CA GLN A 154 28.55 -14.71 -45.76
C GLN A 154 27.92 -16.11 -45.63
N THR A 155 28.60 -17.06 -45.01
CA THR A 155 27.95 -18.33 -44.57
C THR A 155 28.01 -18.56 -43.06
N MET A 156 28.85 -17.83 -42.32
CA MET A 156 28.98 -17.98 -40.86
C MET A 156 27.92 -17.26 -40.00
N ASP A 157 27.10 -16.36 -40.57
CA ASP A 157 26.16 -15.52 -39.79
C ASP A 157 24.81 -16.21 -39.48
N MET A 158 24.30 -17.06 -40.38
CA MET A 158 22.96 -17.63 -40.23
C MET A 158 22.89 -18.69 -39.13
N GLU A 159 23.91 -19.55 -39.03
CA GLU A 159 24.02 -20.59 -38.01
C GLU A 159 24.35 -20.00 -36.62
N GLN A 160 25.21 -18.98 -36.54
CA GLN A 160 25.49 -18.27 -35.29
C GLN A 160 24.26 -17.52 -34.78
N ARG A 161 23.48 -16.91 -35.67
CA ARG A 161 22.19 -16.30 -35.33
C ARG A 161 21.17 -17.34 -34.85
N GLN A 162 21.13 -18.51 -35.49
CA GLN A 162 20.25 -19.61 -35.07
C GLN A 162 20.66 -20.16 -33.70
N ASN A 163 21.95 -20.31 -33.44
CA ASN A 163 22.50 -20.74 -32.15
C ASN A 163 22.21 -19.71 -31.04
N ALA A 164 22.34 -18.41 -31.33
CA ALA A 164 22.01 -17.33 -30.38
C ALA A 164 20.50 -17.28 -30.05
N ILE A 165 19.63 -17.56 -31.02
CA ILE A 165 18.18 -17.62 -30.79
C ILE A 165 17.84 -18.85 -29.92
N MET A 166 18.44 -20.01 -30.19
CA MET A 166 18.24 -21.22 -29.40
C MET A 166 18.70 -21.03 -27.95
N GLU A 167 19.86 -20.40 -27.74
CA GLU A 167 20.37 -20.09 -26.39
C GLU A 167 19.42 -19.15 -25.63
N ARG A 168 18.92 -18.09 -26.30
CA ARG A 168 17.93 -17.18 -25.71
C ARG A 168 16.62 -17.88 -25.36
N LEU A 169 16.16 -18.82 -26.20
CA LEU A 169 14.95 -19.60 -25.92
C LEU A 169 15.14 -20.51 -24.70
N VAL A 170 16.27 -21.21 -24.61
CA VAL A 170 16.61 -22.07 -23.46
C VAL A 170 16.68 -21.24 -22.17
N LYS A 171 17.28 -20.06 -22.22
CA LYS A 171 17.32 -19.13 -21.09
C LYS A 171 15.91 -18.63 -20.70
N ALA A 172 15.09 -18.24 -21.67
CA ALA A 172 13.71 -17.82 -21.41
C ALA A 172 12.88 -18.96 -20.79
N MET A 173 13.06 -20.20 -21.26
CA MET A 173 12.37 -21.37 -20.71
C MET A 173 12.84 -21.72 -19.31
N SER A 174 14.13 -21.59 -18.99
CA SER A 174 14.64 -21.85 -17.63
C SER A 174 14.17 -20.77 -16.64
N GLU A 175 14.15 -19.51 -17.06
CA GLU A 175 13.56 -18.40 -16.29
C GLU A 175 12.05 -18.60 -16.07
N GLN A 176 11.31 -18.99 -17.12
CA GLN A 176 9.88 -19.29 -17.03
C GLN A 176 9.60 -20.50 -16.13
N ALA A 177 10.40 -21.57 -16.21
CA ALA A 177 10.29 -22.73 -15.33
C ALA A 177 10.56 -22.36 -13.86
N GLY A 178 11.55 -21.52 -13.61
CA GLY A 178 11.84 -20.99 -12.27
C GLY A 178 10.69 -20.13 -11.73
N ALA A 179 10.13 -19.25 -12.55
CA ALA A 179 8.98 -18.43 -12.18
C ALA A 179 7.73 -19.30 -11.87
N LEU A 180 7.47 -20.33 -12.66
CA LEU A 180 6.37 -21.27 -12.43
C LEU A 180 6.56 -22.08 -11.14
N ALA A 181 7.79 -22.53 -10.86
CA ALA A 181 8.10 -23.22 -9.61
C ALA A 181 7.89 -22.32 -8.38
N GLN A 182 8.33 -21.07 -8.45
CA GLN A 182 8.08 -20.09 -7.38
C GLN A 182 6.60 -19.81 -7.19
N LEU A 183 5.83 -19.67 -8.29
CA LEU A 183 4.38 -19.46 -8.24
C LEU A 183 3.67 -20.66 -7.61
N ALA A 184 4.05 -21.88 -7.98
CA ALA A 184 3.51 -23.11 -7.39
C ALA A 184 3.79 -23.19 -5.89
N GLN A 185 5.00 -22.85 -5.45
CA GLN A 185 5.35 -22.85 -4.03
C GLN A 185 4.63 -21.74 -3.26
N ALA A 186 4.52 -20.53 -3.83
CA ALA A 186 3.76 -19.43 -3.24
C ALA A 186 2.27 -19.79 -3.10
N ALA A 187 1.68 -20.43 -4.12
CA ALA A 187 0.31 -20.92 -4.09
C ALA A 187 0.12 -21.98 -3.00
N HIS A 188 1.07 -22.91 -2.85
CA HIS A 188 1.03 -23.93 -1.81
C HIS A 188 1.06 -23.31 -0.39
N VAL A 189 1.96 -22.36 -0.15
CA VAL A 189 2.03 -21.64 1.14
C VAL A 189 0.75 -20.84 1.40
N SER A 190 0.21 -20.18 0.37
CA SER A 190 -1.05 -19.44 0.47
C SER A 190 -2.22 -20.36 0.81
N ALA A 191 -2.31 -21.54 0.20
CA ALA A 191 -3.34 -22.53 0.48
C ALA A 191 -3.23 -23.05 1.93
N GLN A 192 -2.02 -23.33 2.40
CA GLN A 192 -1.80 -23.77 3.79
C GLN A 192 -2.16 -22.68 4.80
N ALA A 193 -1.82 -21.43 4.52
CA ALA A 193 -2.20 -20.29 5.37
C ALA A 193 -3.73 -20.12 5.41
N MET A 194 -4.39 -20.28 4.27
CA MET A 194 -5.85 -20.20 4.16
C MET A 194 -6.55 -21.32 4.95
N HIS A 195 -6.03 -22.55 4.90
CA HIS A 195 -6.56 -23.66 5.70
C HIS A 195 -6.50 -23.34 7.20
N ARG A 196 -5.35 -22.86 7.69
CA ARG A 196 -5.21 -22.48 9.11
C ARG A 196 -6.15 -21.35 9.51
N ALA A 197 -6.37 -20.38 8.62
CA ALA A 197 -7.31 -19.29 8.86
C ALA A 197 -8.76 -19.82 8.94
N ALA A 198 -9.14 -20.76 8.08
CA ALA A 198 -10.44 -21.42 8.12
C ALA A 198 -10.65 -22.19 9.42
N ASP A 199 -9.66 -22.98 9.86
CA ASP A 199 -9.73 -23.72 11.13
C ASP A 199 -9.92 -22.77 12.33
N ALA A 200 -9.16 -21.67 12.36
CA ALA A 200 -9.27 -20.67 13.41
C ALA A 200 -10.66 -19.99 13.41
N ALA A 201 -11.20 -19.67 12.23
CA ALA A 201 -12.54 -19.10 12.09
C ALA A 201 -13.63 -20.06 12.58
N GLN A 202 -13.49 -21.36 12.31
CA GLN A 202 -14.43 -22.38 12.79
C GLN A 202 -14.42 -22.47 14.33
N ILE A 203 -13.24 -22.46 14.95
CA ILE A 203 -13.11 -22.44 16.42
C ILE A 203 -13.78 -21.18 17.01
N GLN A 204 -13.60 -20.02 16.35
CA GLN A 204 -14.25 -18.77 16.77
C GLN A 204 -15.77 -18.84 16.66
N SER A 205 -16.31 -19.42 15.58
CA SER A 205 -17.76 -19.61 15.41
C SER A 205 -18.34 -20.42 16.58
N GLN A 206 -17.70 -21.55 16.93
CA GLN A 206 -18.15 -22.38 18.03
C GLN A 206 -18.10 -21.66 19.39
N ALA A 207 -17.12 -20.79 19.59
CA ALA A 207 -17.05 -19.97 20.80
C ALA A 207 -18.20 -18.95 20.86
N ILE A 208 -18.56 -18.35 19.73
CA ILE A 208 -19.71 -17.43 19.62
C ILE A 208 -21.01 -18.17 19.92
N ASP A 209 -21.20 -19.38 19.40
CA ASP A 209 -22.40 -20.19 19.67
C ASP A 209 -22.55 -20.49 21.17
N ARG A 210 -21.44 -20.81 21.86
CA ARG A 210 -21.44 -20.99 23.32
C ARG A 210 -21.85 -19.71 24.04
N LEU A 211 -21.37 -18.55 23.60
CA LEU A 211 -21.77 -17.26 24.17
C LEU A 211 -23.27 -17.02 23.96
N ALA A 212 -23.81 -17.31 22.78
CA ALA A 212 -25.24 -17.18 22.50
C ALA A 212 -26.08 -18.01 23.49
N THR A 213 -25.73 -19.28 23.71
CA THR A 213 -26.43 -20.13 24.71
C THR A 213 -26.34 -19.56 26.13
N THR A 214 -25.19 -19.02 26.53
CA THR A 214 -25.06 -18.38 27.86
C THR A 214 -25.94 -17.15 27.99
N PHE A 215 -26.03 -16.31 26.94
CA PHE A 215 -26.91 -15.13 26.94
C PHE A 215 -28.39 -15.51 27.01
N GLU A 216 -28.82 -16.55 26.29
CA GLU A 216 -30.18 -17.06 26.38
C GLU A 216 -30.52 -17.53 27.81
N THR A 217 -29.59 -18.24 28.45
CA THR A 217 -29.75 -18.72 29.84
C THR A 217 -29.85 -17.55 30.83
N ILE A 218 -28.97 -16.55 30.70
CA ILE A 218 -29.01 -15.35 31.53
C ILE A 218 -30.31 -14.57 31.32
N ASN A 219 -30.79 -14.48 30.08
CA ASN A 219 -32.02 -13.76 29.75
C ASN A 219 -33.25 -14.45 30.38
N ALA A 220 -33.31 -15.79 30.32
CA ALA A 220 -34.35 -16.57 31.00
C ALA A 220 -34.31 -16.35 32.53
N ALA A 221 -33.14 -16.49 33.16
CA ALA A 221 -33.00 -16.27 34.60
C ALA A 221 -33.36 -14.83 35.02
N THR A 222 -33.02 -13.83 34.20
CA THR A 222 -33.38 -12.42 34.45
C THR A 222 -34.90 -12.24 34.39
N HIS A 223 -35.58 -12.92 33.45
CA HIS A 223 -37.03 -12.90 33.36
C HIS A 223 -37.68 -13.54 34.60
N ASP A 224 -37.15 -14.67 35.08
CA ASP A 224 -37.62 -15.34 36.29
C ASP A 224 -37.47 -14.45 37.53
N VAL A 225 -36.32 -13.80 37.71
CA VAL A 225 -36.08 -12.84 38.80
C VAL A 225 -37.07 -11.68 38.73
N ARG A 226 -37.33 -11.14 37.53
CA ARG A 226 -38.31 -10.07 37.34
C ARG A 226 -39.72 -10.52 37.73
N ASN A 227 -40.14 -11.71 37.30
CA ASN A 227 -41.46 -12.24 37.63
C ASN A 227 -41.60 -12.45 39.15
N ALA A 228 -40.58 -13.03 39.80
CA ALA A 228 -40.56 -13.20 41.25
C ALA A 228 -40.66 -11.85 42.01
N LEU A 229 -39.98 -10.80 41.53
CA LEU A 229 -40.08 -9.47 42.13
C LEU A 229 -41.48 -8.87 42.00
N VAL A 230 -42.15 -9.07 40.85
CA VAL A 230 -43.55 -8.64 40.65
C VAL A 230 -44.49 -9.39 41.57
N ASP A 231 -44.29 -10.71 41.72
CA ASP A 231 -45.10 -11.53 42.63
C ASP A 231 -44.94 -11.09 44.09
N ILE A 232 -43.71 -10.80 44.52
CA ILE A 232 -43.42 -10.25 45.85
C ILE A 232 -44.11 -8.90 46.04
N ASP A 233 -44.00 -7.98 45.08
CA ASP A 233 -44.66 -6.66 45.14
C ASP A 233 -46.18 -6.79 45.22
N SER A 234 -46.78 -7.67 44.41
CA SER A 234 -48.22 -7.92 44.44
C SER A 234 -48.69 -8.48 45.79
N THR A 235 -47.91 -9.40 46.37
CA THR A 235 -48.19 -10.00 47.68
C THR A 235 -48.08 -8.96 48.79
N MET A 236 -47.04 -8.12 48.75
CA MET A 236 -46.86 -7.01 49.69
C MET A 236 -48.03 -6.03 49.61
N LYS A 237 -48.42 -5.57 48.41
CA LYS A 237 -49.56 -4.67 48.23
C LYS A 237 -50.85 -5.26 48.79
N ARG A 238 -51.10 -6.56 48.61
CA ARG A 238 -52.28 -7.24 49.15
C ARG A 238 -52.30 -7.27 50.69
N LEU A 239 -51.15 -7.45 51.32
CA LEU A 239 -51.05 -7.49 52.79
C LEU A 239 -51.20 -6.11 53.45
N TYR A 240 -50.76 -5.04 52.78
CA TYR A 240 -50.73 -3.68 53.34
C TYR A 240 -51.84 -2.75 52.83
N SER A 241 -52.67 -3.16 51.86
CA SER A 241 -53.81 -2.37 51.36
C SER A 241 -55.13 -2.65 52.08
N THR A 242 -55.11 -3.17 53.31
CA THR A 242 -56.33 -3.24 54.13
C THR A 242 -56.91 -1.83 54.30
N PRO A 243 -58.18 -1.59 53.90
CA PRO A 243 -58.77 -0.27 54.01
C PRO A 243 -58.93 0.06 55.50
N GLY A 244 -58.33 1.17 55.92
CA GLY A 244 -58.55 1.73 57.24
C GLY A 244 -60.05 1.99 57.43
N THR A 245 -60.63 1.32 58.43
CA THR A 245 -61.93 1.65 59.02
C THR A 245 -61.92 3.03 59.65
#